data_AF-A0A7C2M5X4-F1
#
_entry.id   AF-A0A7C2M5X4-F1
#
_cell.length_a   1.000
_cell.length_b   1.000
_cell.length_c   1.000
_cell.angle_alpha   90.00
_cell.angle_beta   90.00
_cell.angle_gamma   90.00
#
_symmetry.space_group_name_H-M   'P 1'
#
loop_
_entity.id
_entity.type
_entity.pdbx_description
1 polymer ?
#
loop_
_entity_poly.entity_id
_entity_poly.type
_entity_poly.pdbx_seq_one_letter_code
_entity_poly.pdbx_strand_id
1 'polypeptide(L)'
;MKNKWKRLMDLIEKGDAGSIFCDECLVELYNDLKKYGMVRERNGRIFLTEKGNDARLKGLRIGIEQLKMEEEITDFSDKKGRLGTTFFLISLFLFLLSLTLFLVTNLTTYTLWS
;
A
#
# COMPACT_ATOMS: atom_id res chain seq x y z
N MET A 1 18.89 -13.34 -14.23
CA MET A 1 17.76 -13.33 -13.27
C MET A 1 16.71 -14.44 -13.47
N LYS A 2 16.49 -15.03 -14.67
CA LYS A 2 15.47 -16.08 -14.90
C LYS A 2 15.66 -17.39 -14.10
N ASN A 3 16.89 -17.75 -13.73
CA ASN A 3 17.17 -19.03 -13.04
C ASN A 3 16.87 -19.04 -11.53
N LYS A 4 16.93 -17.90 -10.84
CA LYS A 4 16.75 -17.86 -9.37
C LYS A 4 15.31 -18.15 -8.96
N TRP A 5 14.35 -17.61 -9.71
CA TRP A 5 12.92 -17.84 -9.49
C TRP A 5 12.49 -19.29 -9.74
N LYS A 6 12.98 -19.90 -10.82
CA LYS A 6 12.74 -21.31 -11.10
C LYS A 6 13.31 -22.20 -9.99
N ARG A 7 14.53 -21.88 -9.53
CA ARG A 7 15.18 -22.58 -8.42
C ARG A 7 14.39 -22.44 -7.10
N LEU A 8 13.89 -21.24 -6.78
CA LEU A 8 13.06 -21.04 -5.59
C LEU A 8 11.78 -21.87 -5.65
N MET A 9 11.12 -21.90 -6.80
CA MET A 9 9.90 -22.70 -6.98
C MET A 9 10.15 -24.20 -6.87
N ASP A 10 11.23 -24.70 -7.48
CA ASP A 10 11.61 -26.11 -7.34
C ASP A 10 11.90 -26.48 -5.87
N LEU A 11 12.50 -25.56 -5.10
CA LEU A 11 12.75 -25.78 -3.67
C LEU A 11 11.47 -25.74 -2.83
N ILE A 12 10.53 -24.85 -3.15
CA ILE A 12 9.22 -24.79 -2.51
C ILE A 12 8.39 -26.04 -2.83
N GLU A 13 8.41 -26.52 -4.08
CA GLU A 13 7.74 -27.78 -4.45
C GLU A 13 8.34 -28.99 -3.74
N LYS A 14 9.65 -29.02 -3.54
CA LYS A 14 10.35 -30.05 -2.76
C LYS A 14 10.11 -29.91 -1.24
N GLY A 15 9.54 -28.79 -0.80
CA GLY A 15 9.34 -28.47 0.62
C GLY A 15 10.66 -28.26 1.37
N ASP A 16 11.75 -27.96 0.66
CA ASP A 16 13.10 -27.83 1.23
C ASP A 16 13.37 -26.39 1.65
N ALA A 17 12.97 -26.08 2.88
CA ALA A 17 13.14 -24.75 3.46
C ALA A 17 14.62 -24.44 3.76
N GLY A 18 15.41 -25.45 4.14
CA GLY A 18 16.82 -25.26 4.50
C GLY A 18 17.65 -24.71 3.35
N SER A 19 17.43 -25.24 2.14
CA SER A 19 18.10 -24.78 0.92
C SER A 19 17.73 -23.34 0.52
N ILE A 20 16.55 -22.86 0.91
CA ILE A 20 16.11 -21.49 0.66
C ILE A 20 16.80 -20.53 1.63
N PHE A 21 16.93 -20.92 2.90
CA PHE A 21 17.55 -20.10 3.93
C PHE A 21 19.09 -20.01 3.85
N CYS A 22 19.73 -20.92 3.12
CA CYS A 22 21.18 -20.90 2.91
C CYS A 22 21.66 -19.89 1.85
N ASP A 23 20.78 -19.37 1.00
CA ASP A 23 21.13 -18.48 -0.12
C ASP A 23 20.42 -17.13 0.10
N GLU A 24 21.17 -16.09 0.52
CA GLU A 24 20.61 -14.77 0.85
C GLU A 24 19.74 -14.19 -0.28
N CYS A 25 20.10 -14.44 -1.54
CA CYS A 25 19.31 -14.01 -2.70
C CYS A 25 17.96 -14.73 -2.82
N LEU A 26 17.86 -15.98 -2.35
CA LEU A 26 16.60 -16.73 -2.33
C LEU A 26 15.76 -16.36 -1.10
N VAL A 27 16.41 -16.01 0.01
CA VAL A 27 15.76 -15.50 1.22
C VAL A 27 15.03 -14.19 0.93
N GLU A 28 15.64 -13.24 0.23
CA GLU A 28 14.96 -11.99 -0.16
C GLU A 28 13.69 -12.27 -0.96
N LEU A 29 13.79 -13.13 -1.98
CA LEU A 29 12.64 -13.50 -2.82
C LEU A 29 11.57 -14.26 -2.03
N TYR A 30 11.97 -15.13 -1.11
CA TYR A 30 11.05 -15.83 -0.22
C TYR A 30 10.34 -14.87 0.73
N ASN A 31 11.04 -13.88 1.28
CA ASN A 31 10.47 -12.87 2.15
C ASN A 31 9.44 -12.01 1.40
N ASP A 32 9.70 -11.65 0.14
CA ASP A 32 8.71 -10.99 -0.71
C ASP A 32 7.45 -11.85 -0.88
N LEU A 33 7.62 -13.13 -1.23
CA LEU A 33 6.48 -14.05 -1.35
C LEU A 33 5.69 -14.21 -0.05
N LYS A 34 6.39 -14.22 1.08
CA LYS A 34 5.78 -14.30 2.41
C LYS A 34 5.02 -13.03 2.75
N LYS A 35 5.60 -11.86 2.47
CA LYS A 35 4.96 -10.54 2.65
C LYS A 35 3.62 -10.47 1.90
N TYR A 36 3.57 -10.97 0.66
CA TYR A 36 2.36 -10.95 -0.16
C TYR A 36 1.39 -12.12 0.09
N GLY A 37 1.70 -13.00 1.05
CA GLY A 37 0.86 -14.16 1.41
C GLY A 37 0.83 -15.27 0.36
N MET A 38 1.84 -15.34 -0.51
CA MET A 38 1.95 -16.35 -1.58
C MET A 38 2.51 -17.68 -1.08
N VAL A 39 3.23 -17.68 0.05
CA VAL A 39 3.79 -18.88 0.67
C VAL A 39 3.38 -18.97 2.14
N ARG A 40 3.20 -20.19 2.62
CA ARG A 40 2.92 -20.52 4.02
C ARG A 40 3.88 -21.61 4.47
N GLU A 41 4.39 -21.46 5.69
CA GLU A 41 5.22 -22.49 6.32
C GLU A 41 4.34 -23.40 7.19
N ARG A 42 4.50 -24.71 7.06
CA ARG A 42 3.81 -25.71 7.88
C ARG A 42 4.77 -26.87 8.14
N ASN A 43 4.97 -27.23 9.41
CA ASN A 43 5.84 -28.35 9.83
C ASN A 43 7.26 -28.29 9.24
N GLY A 44 7.87 -27.08 9.22
CA GLY A 44 9.23 -26.87 8.70
C GLY A 44 9.36 -26.98 7.18
N ARG A 45 8.25 -27.06 6.45
CA ARG A 45 8.21 -27.04 4.98
C ARG A 45 7.46 -25.82 4.49
N ILE A 46 7.89 -25.31 3.34
CA ILE A 46 7.26 -24.16 2.68
C ILE A 46 6.29 -24.68 1.62
N PHE A 47 5.08 -24.16 1.63
CA PHE A 47 4.02 -24.47 0.67
C PHE A 47 3.53 -23.21 -0.01
N LEU A 48 3.14 -23.31 -1.28
CA LEU A 48 2.40 -22.24 -1.95
C LEU A 48 0.97 -22.21 -1.43
N THR A 49 0.46 -21.00 -1.17
CA THR A 49 -0.97 -20.78 -0.95
C THR A 49 -1.71 -20.79 -2.29
N GLU A 50 -3.05 -20.83 -2.28
CA GLU A 50 -3.83 -20.65 -3.51
C GLU A 50 -3.44 -19.38 -4.26
N LYS A 51 -3.19 -18.29 -3.53
CA LYS A 51 -2.74 -17.01 -4.08
C LYS A 51 -1.37 -17.12 -4.76
N GLY A 52 -0.44 -17.87 -4.16
CA GLY A 52 0.88 -18.13 -4.75
C GLY A 52 0.79 -19.02 -5.99
N ASN A 53 -0.13 -19.99 -6.00
CA ASN A 53 -0.33 -20.88 -7.14
C ASN A 53 -1.00 -20.16 -8.32
N ASP A 54 -1.96 -19.27 -8.03
CA ASP A 54 -2.59 -18.43 -9.04
C ASP A 54 -1.61 -17.39 -9.62
N ALA A 55 -0.77 -16.79 -8.77
CA ALA A 55 0.35 -15.96 -9.22
C ALA A 55 1.32 -16.76 -10.09
N ARG A 56 1.53 -18.05 -9.81
CA ARG A 56 2.45 -18.91 -10.57
C ARG A 56 1.94 -19.12 -11.99
N LEU A 57 0.65 -19.40 -12.11
CA LEU A 57 -0.04 -19.60 -13.39
C LEU A 57 -0.07 -18.33 -14.24
N LYS A 58 -0.24 -17.16 -13.61
CA LYS A 58 -0.28 -15.85 -14.30
C LYS A 58 1.10 -15.27 -14.63
N GLY A 59 2.18 -15.93 -14.20
CA GLY A 59 3.54 -15.40 -14.26
C GLY A 59 3.83 -14.55 -13.03
N LEU A 60 4.45 -15.18 -12.02
CA LEU A 60 4.68 -14.64 -10.67
C LEU A 60 5.26 -13.21 -10.64
N ARG A 61 6.08 -12.86 -11.64
CA ARG A 61 6.64 -11.52 -11.82
C ARG A 61 5.58 -10.45 -12.06
N ILE A 62 4.58 -10.75 -12.89
CA ILE A 62 3.46 -9.86 -13.20
C ILE A 62 2.60 -9.68 -11.95
N GLY A 63 2.37 -10.76 -11.20
CA GLY A 63 1.62 -10.71 -9.94
C GLY A 63 2.30 -9.86 -8.86
N ILE A 64 3.63 -9.96 -8.72
CA ILE A 64 4.38 -9.14 -7.76
C ILE A 64 4.51 -7.69 -8.24
N GLU A 65 4.75 -7.43 -9.53
CA GLU A 65 4.79 -6.07 -10.08
C GLU A 65 3.44 -5.37 -9.97
N GLN A 66 2.32 -6.08 -10.20
CA GLN A 66 0.98 -5.53 -10.00
C GLN A 66 0.71 -5.21 -8.53
N LEU A 67 1.06 -6.11 -7.60
CA LEU A 67 0.91 -5.85 -6.16
C LEU A 67 1.81 -4.70 -5.67
N LYS A 68 2.99 -4.55 -6.26
CA LYS A 68 3.91 -3.45 -5.95
C LYS A 68 3.39 -2.10 -6.46
N MET A 69 2.78 -2.07 -7.65
CA MET A 69 2.07 -0.88 -8.14
C MET A 69 0.85 -0.54 -7.28
N GLU A 70 0.12 -1.54 -6.78
CA GLU A 70 -1.06 -1.35 -5.93
C GLU A 70 -0.70 -0.79 -4.54
N GLU A 71 0.42 -1.22 -3.94
CA GLU A 71 0.99 -0.63 -2.71
C GLU A 71 1.45 0.83 -2.94
N GLU A 72 2.03 1.16 -4.09
CA GLU A 72 2.42 2.56 -4.39
C GLU A 72 1.19 3.46 -4.57
N ILE A 73 0.15 2.99 -5.27
CA ILE A 73 -1.07 3.78 -5.51
C ILE A 73 -1.81 4.08 -4.19
N THR A 74 -1.81 3.15 -3.25
CA THR A 74 -2.44 3.34 -1.94
C THR A 74 -1.69 4.36 -1.07
N ASP A 75 -0.35 4.34 -1.04
CA ASP A 75 0.45 5.35 -0.32
C ASP A 75 0.33 6.75 -0.95
N PHE A 76 0.17 6.84 -2.28
CA PHE A 76 -0.15 8.11 -2.95
C PHE A 76 -1.58 8.59 -2.69
N SER A 77 -2.56 7.69 -2.60
CA SER A 77 -3.96 8.02 -2.29
C SER A 77 -4.11 8.61 -0.88
N ASP A 78 -3.47 8.00 0.12
CA ASP A 78 -3.51 8.45 1.51
C ASP A 78 -2.85 9.83 1.70
N LYS A 79 -1.74 10.09 0.99
CA LYS A 79 -1.10 11.42 1.01
C LYS A 79 -1.93 12.49 0.29
N LYS A 80 -2.61 12.14 -0.81
CA LYS A 80 -3.42 13.09 -1.60
C LYS A 80 -4.72 13.47 -0.87
N GLY A 81 -5.35 12.53 -0.16
CA GLY A 81 -6.55 12.80 0.66
C GLY A 81 -6.28 13.75 1.83
N ARG A 82 -5.09 13.66 2.44
CA ARG A 82 -4.70 14.50 3.58
C ARG A 82 -4.40 15.95 3.18
N LEU A 83 -3.81 16.17 2.01
CA LEU A 83 -3.59 17.53 1.47
C LEU A 83 -4.91 18.21 1.10
N GLY A 84 -5.80 17.54 0.36
CA GLY A 84 -7.07 18.13 -0.09
C GLY A 84 -7.99 18.54 1.07
N THR A 85 -8.04 17.74 2.13
CA THR A 85 -8.84 18.05 3.34
C THR A 85 -8.29 19.24 4.12
N THR A 86 -6.97 19.38 4.25
CA THR A 86 -6.38 20.57 4.92
C THR A 86 -6.65 21.86 4.17
N PHE A 87 -6.52 21.89 2.84
CA PHE A 87 -6.85 23.08 2.05
C PHE A 87 -8.33 23.45 2.14
N PHE A 88 -9.22 22.45 2.14
CA PHE A 88 -10.66 22.69 2.31
C PHE A 88 -10.98 23.30 3.68
N LEU A 89 -10.40 22.79 4.77
CA LEU A 89 -10.62 23.31 6.11
C LEU A 89 -10.07 24.74 6.29
N ILE A 90 -8.89 25.04 5.73
CA ILE A 90 -8.32 26.39 5.76
C ILE A 90 -9.21 27.37 4.98
N SER A 91 -9.65 26.98 3.78
CA SER A 91 -10.56 27.80 2.97
C SER A 91 -11.89 28.06 3.68
N LEU A 92 -12.48 27.03 4.29
CA LEU A 92 -13.72 27.15 5.06
C LEU A 92 -13.56 28.09 6.27
N PHE A 93 -12.44 28.00 6.98
CA PHE A 93 -12.15 28.87 8.12
C PHE A 93 -12.04 30.34 7.70
N LEU A 94 -11.31 30.63 6.62
CA LEU A 94 -11.18 31.99 6.09
C LEU A 94 -12.53 32.55 5.62
N PHE A 95 -13.36 31.71 4.99
CA PHE A 95 -14.71 32.09 4.58
C PHE A 95 -15.58 32.46 5.78
N LEU A 96 -15.60 31.63 6.82
CA LEU A 96 -16.36 31.90 8.05
C LEU A 96 -15.89 33.20 8.72
N LEU A 97 -14.59 33.46 8.74
CA LEU A 97 -14.02 34.68 9.32
C LEU A 97 -14.42 35.94 8.52
N SER A 98 -14.49 35.84 7.19
CA SER A 98 -15.01 36.94 6.37
C SER A 98 -16.50 37.19 6.60
N LEU A 99 -17.29 36.13 6.78
CA LEU A 99 -18.72 36.21 7.02
C LEU A 99 -19.03 36.87 8.38
N THR A 100 -18.28 36.50 9.43
CA THR A 100 -18.47 37.10 10.76
C THR A 100 -18.11 38.58 10.76
N LEU A 101 -17.01 38.98 10.11
CA LEU A 101 -16.64 40.38 9.96
C LEU A 101 -17.73 41.16 9.21
N PHE A 102 -18.25 40.62 8.10
CA PHE A 102 -19.33 41.24 7.34
C PHE A 102 -20.61 41.43 8.17
N LEU A 103 -21.00 40.42 8.96
CA LEU A 103 -22.16 40.51 9.85
C LEU A 103 -21.97 41.55 10.95
N VAL A 104 -20.78 41.60 11.57
CA VAL A 104 -20.45 42.60 12.59
C VAL A 104 -20.51 44.00 12.00
N THR A 105 -19.91 44.24 10.83
CA THR A 105 -19.95 45.56 10.18
C THR A 105 -21.37 45.99 9.88
N ASN A 106 -22.20 45.09 9.32
CA ASN A 106 -23.61 45.41 9.04
C ASN A 106 -24.36 45.73 10.33
N LEU A 107 -24.20 44.92 11.38
CA LEU A 107 -24.86 45.16 12.66
C LEU A 107 -24.45 46.53 13.26
N THR A 108 -23.15 46.84 13.26
CA THR A 108 -22.67 48.15 13.75
C THR A 108 -23.19 49.32 12.94
N THR A 109 -23.31 49.19 11.61
CA THR A 109 -23.91 50.24 10.79
C THR A 109 -25.39 50.43 11.06
N TYR A 110 -26.14 49.34 11.28
CA TYR A 110 -27.56 49.41 11.62
C TYR A 110 -27.79 50.05 13.00
N THR A 111 -26.96 49.75 14.00
CA THR A 111 -27.09 50.34 15.35
C THR A 111 -26.64 51.79 15.45
N LEU A 112 -25.74 52.24 14.57
CA LEU A 112 -25.32 53.65 14.49
C LEU A 112 -26.31 54.54 13.72
N TRP A 113 -27.16 53.95 12.86
CA TRP A 113 -28.14 54.67 12.05
C TRP A 113 -29.59 54.51 12.53
N SER A 114 -29.83 53.70 13.57
CA SER A 114 -31.11 53.58 14.27
C SER A 114 -31.13 54.45 15.52
#